data_AF-A0A183TP11-F1
#
_entry.id   AF-A0A183TP11-F1
#
_cell.length_a   1.000
_cell.length_b   1.000
_cell.length_c   1.000
_cell.angle_alpha   90.00
_cell.angle_beta   90.00
_cell.angle_gamma   90.00
#
_symmetry.space_group_name_H-M   'P 1'
#
loop_
_entity.id
_entity.type
_entity.pdbx_description
1 polymer ?
#
loop_
_entity_poly.entity_id
_entity_poly.type
_entity_poly.pdbx_seq_one_letter_code
_entity_poly.pdbx_strand_id
1 'polypeptide(L)' 'MTEKISNGIEAIWLKIKTRRSQSLEVMTLYRSPGTDTDADTCLLENIKEISSRPDVVLMGDFNAPSIR' A
#
# COMPACT_ATOMS: atom_id res chain seq x y z
N MET A 1 6.57 -7.10 8.45
CA MET A 1 6.46 -8.37 7.71
C MET A 1 6.35 -8.01 6.25
N THR A 2 7.10 -8.67 5.37
CA THR A 2 7.06 -8.41 3.92
C THR A 2 6.15 -9.44 3.29
N GLU A 3 5.12 -9.00 2.59
CA GLU A 3 4.18 -9.87 1.88
C GLU A 3 4.21 -9.51 0.40
N LYS A 4 4.32 -10.52 -0.47
CA LYS A 4 4.09 -10.34 -1.90
C LYS A 4 2.58 -10.45 -2.12
N ILE A 5 1.96 -9.30 -2.37
CA ILE A 5 0.51 -9.19 -2.37
C ILE A 5 -0.07 -9.74 -3.70
N SER A 6 0.59 -9.51 -4.85
CA SER A 6 0.33 -10.14 -6.16
C SER A 6 1.24 -9.51 -7.24
N ASN A 7 1.21 -10.02 -8.49
CA ASN A 7 1.68 -9.40 -9.76
C ASN A 7 2.61 -8.17 -9.66
N GLY A 8 3.84 -8.35 -9.15
CA GLY A 8 4.84 -7.26 -9.14
C GLY A 8 4.58 -6.12 -8.15
N ILE A 9 3.65 -6.31 -7.20
CA ILE A 9 3.41 -5.42 -6.06
C ILE A 9 4.12 -5.99 -4.83
N GLU A 10 5.02 -5.20 -4.27
CA GLU A 10 5.72 -5.49 -3.02
C GLU A 10 5.17 -4.59 -1.91
N ALA A 11 4.95 -5.17 -0.74
CA ALA A 11 4.39 -4.45 0.39
C ALA A 11 5.14 -4.70 1.69
N ILE A 12 5.24 -3.65 2.50
CA ILE A 12 5.74 -3.73 3.86
C ILE A 12 4.69 -3.15 4.80
N TRP A 13 4.24 -3.97 5.75
CA TRP A 13 3.36 -3.55 6.84
C TRP A 13 4.16 -3.24 8.10
N LEU A 14 3.95 -2.03 8.63
CA LEU A 14 4.59 -1.52 9.85
C LEU A 14 3.54 -1.02 10.82
N LYS A 15 3.70 -1.36 12.10
CA LYS A 15 2.90 -0.81 13.18
C LYS A 15 3.77 0.09 14.04
N ILE A 16 3.46 1.37 14.06
CA ILE A 16 4.16 2.38 14.84
C ILE A 16 3.33 2.67 16.09
N LYS A 17 3.94 2.51 17.27
CA LYS A 17 3.29 2.79 18.55
C LYS A 17 4.22 3.62 19.43
N THR A 18 3.72 4.74 19.94
CA THR A 18 4.46 5.54 20.94
C THR A 18 3.82 5.41 22.32
N ARG A 19 4.58 5.71 23.37
CA ARG A 19 4.03 5.75 24.74
C ARG A 19 3.03 6.92 24.79
N ARG A 20 1.73 6.61 24.80
CA ARG A 20 0.56 7.52 24.90
C ARG A 20 -0.13 7.93 23.58
N SER A 21 0.23 7.36 22.42
CA SER A 21 -0.55 7.53 21.20
C SER A 21 -1.36 6.27 20.86
N GLN A 22 -2.39 6.44 20.03
CA GLN A 22 -2.92 5.31 19.28
C GLN A 22 -1.83 4.74 18.36
N SER A 23 -1.92 3.44 18.07
CA SER A 23 -1.01 2.83 17.11
C SER A 23 -1.39 3.26 15.71
N LEU A 24 -0.41 3.73 14.94
CA LEU A 24 -0.54 3.99 13.52
C LEU A 24 -0.09 2.76 12.75
N GLU A 25 -0.89 2.33 11.79
CA GLU A 25 -0.48 1.29 10.85
C GLU A 25 -0.06 1.95 9.55
N VAL A 26 1.13 1.61 9.07
CA VAL A 26 1.71 2.17 7.85
C VAL A 26 1.98 1.03 6.90
N MET A 27 1.38 1.10 5.72
CA MET A 27 1.68 0.19 4.64
C MET A 27 2.40 0.92 3.53
N THR A 28 3.60 0.44 3.23
CA THR A 28 4.39 0.90 2.10
C THR A 28 4.19 -0.04 0.94
N LEU A 29 3.79 0.48 -0.22
CA LEU A 29 3.52 -0.26 -1.44
C LEU A 29 4.50 0.17 -2.53
N TYR A 30 5.07 -0.80 -3.23
CA TYR A 30 5.86 -0.59 -4.43
C TYR A 30 5.25 -1.42 -5.56
N ARG A 31 4.79 -0.75 -6.61
CA ARG A 31 4.39 -1.42 -7.85
C ARG A 31 5.54 -1.30 -8.84
N SER A 32 6.07 -2.41 -9.34
CA SER A 32 7.11 -2.38 -10.36
C SER A 32 6.67 -1.57 -11.60
N PRO A 33 7.54 -0.77 -12.22
CA PRO A 33 7.21 -0.07 -13.45
C PRO A 33 6.83 -1.06 -14.55
N GLY A 34 5.72 -0.78 -15.24
CA GLY A 34 5.16 -1.62 -16.30
C GLY A 34 3.74 -1.20 -16.65
N THR A 35 3.26 -1.55 -17.84
CA THR A 35 1.90 -1.23 -18.32
C THR A 35 0.89 -2.33 -18.01
N ASP A 36 1.13 -3.12 -16.96
CA ASP A 36 0.23 -4.20 -16.56
C ASP A 36 -1.00 -3.62 -15.86
N THR A 37 -2.09 -3.48 -16.62
CA THR A 37 -3.39 -3.00 -16.14
C THR A 37 -3.98 -3.92 -15.06
N ASP A 38 -3.61 -5.20 -15.04
CA ASP A 38 -4.07 -6.15 -14.01
C ASP A 38 -3.38 -5.84 -12.67
N ALA A 39 -2.12 -5.42 -12.70
CA ALA A 39 -1.41 -4.94 -11.51
C ALA A 39 -2.04 -3.65 -10.95
N ASP A 40 -2.51 -2.73 -11.80
CA ASP A 40 -3.23 -1.53 -11.35
C ASP A 40 -4.56 -1.88 -10.68
N THR A 41 -5.32 -2.78 -11.30
CA THR A 41 -6.61 -3.24 -10.75
C THR A 41 -6.39 -3.92 -9.41
N CYS A 42 -5.40 -4.81 -9.31
CA CYS A 42 -5.09 -5.49 -8.06
C CYS A 42 -4.62 -4.52 -6.97
N LEU A 43 -3.79 -3.53 -7.31
CA LEU A 43 -3.36 -2.49 -6.37
C LEU A 43 -4.57 -1.71 -5.81
N LEU A 44 -5.50 -1.31 -6.67
CA LEU A 44 -6.70 -0.57 -6.27
C LEU A 44 -7.63 -1.39 -5.38
N GLU A 45 -7.81 -2.68 -5.67
CA GLU A 45 -8.60 -3.58 -4.84
C GLU A 45 -7.99 -3.73 -3.44
N ASN A 46 -6.67 -3.90 -3.35
CA ASN A 46 -5.96 -3.95 -2.06
C ASN A 46 -6.10 -2.63 -1.31
N ILE A 47 -5.87 -1.47 -1.96
CA ILE A 47 -6.05 -0.16 -1.34
C ILE A 47 -7.48 0.00 -0.80
N LYS A 48 -8.49 -0.42 -1.57
CA LYS A 48 -9.89 -0.36 -1.16
C LYS A 48 -10.16 -1.22 0.07
N GLU A 49 -9.66 -2.45 0.11
CA GLU A 49 -9.82 -3.34 1.27
C GLU A 49 -9.20 -2.72 2.52
N ILE A 50 -7.98 -2.19 2.42
CA ILE A 50 -7.26 -1.60 3.56
C ILE A 50 -7.84 -0.25 3.98
N SER A 51 -8.41 0.54 3.06
CA SER A 51 -9.03 1.83 3.36
C SER A 51 -10.22 1.74 4.34
N SER A 52 -10.79 0.54 4.52
CA SER A 52 -11.84 0.28 5.50
C SER A 52 -11.34 0.32 6.95
N ARG A 53 -10.03 0.21 7.18
CA ARG A 53 -9.42 0.23 8.51
C ARG A 53 -9.15 1.68 8.95
N PRO A 54 -9.61 2.11 10.13
CA PRO A 54 -9.21 3.40 10.68
C PRO A 54 -7.70 3.40 10.99
N ASP A 55 -7.07 4.58 10.91
CA ASP A 55 -5.68 4.80 11.32
C ASP A 55 -4.60 4.05 10.51
N VAL A 56 -4.86 3.83 9.21
CA VAL A 56 -3.86 3.32 8.25
C VAL A 56 -3.37 4.42 7.32
N VAL A 57 -2.05 4.55 7.18
CA VAL A 57 -1.40 5.37 6.15
C VAL A 57 -0.88 4.45 5.03
N LEU A 58 -1.34 4.72 3.82
CA LEU A 58 -0.83 4.11 2.59
C LEU A 58 0.22 5.04 1.98
N MET A 59 1.41 4.51 1.70
CA MET A 59 2.50 5.29 1.10
C MET A 59 3.34 4.43 0.14
N GLY A 60 4.17 5.08 -0.67
CA GLY A 60 5.14 4.41 -1.53
C GLY A 60 5.07 4.89 -2.98
N ASP A 61 5.76 4.16 -3.86
CA ASP A 61 5.80 4.46 -5.29
C ASP A 61 4.85 3.51 -6.03
N PHE A 62 3.70 4.06 -6.42
CA PHE A 62 2.66 3.34 -7.14
C PHE A 62 2.92 3.26 -8.64
N ASN A 63 3.93 3.98 -9.16
CA ASN A 63 4.12 4.16 -10.61
C ASN A 63 2.82 4.59 -11.33
N ALA A 64 1.98 5.38 -10.64
CA ALA A 64 0.74 5.90 -11.19
C ALA A 64 1.03 7.02 -12.20
N PRO A 65 0.15 7.25 -13.19
CA PRO A 65 0.28 8.40 -14.09
C PRO A 65 0.43 9.70 -13.30
N SER A 66 1.26 10.61 -13.81
CA SER A 66 1.38 11.95 -13.23
C SER A 66 0.01 12.61 -13.16
N ILE A 67 -0.37 13.10 -11.97
CA ILE A 67 -1.53 13.99 -11.83
C ILE A 67 -1.19 15.26 -12.59
N ARG A 68 -1.87 15.48 -13.73
CA ARG A 68 -1.78 16.71 -14.51
C ARG A 68 -2.86 17.68 -14.08
#